data_AF-T1CRL0-F1
#
_entry.id   AF-T1CRL0-F1
#
_cell.length_a   1.000
_cell.length_b   1.000
_cell.length_c   1.000
_cell.angle_alpha   90.00
_cell.angle_beta   90.00
_cell.angle_gamma   90.00
#
_symmetry.space_group_name_H-M   'P 1'
#
loop_
_entity.id
_entity.type
_entity.pdbx_description
1 polymer ?
#
loop_
_entity_poly.entity_id
_entity_poly.type
_entity_poly.pdbx_seq_one_letter_code
_entity_poly.pdbx_strand_id
1 'polypeptide(L)'
;REVEYMNGSVLTRYGALRARDGHPAPYDVKFWNIGNEPYGQWELGRTNLKYYVLKNNEFARAMRRVDPSITLLASGDMPDEMIIEGVAHSLHIKDSRVGICS
;
A
#
# COMPACT_ATOMS: atom_id res chain seq x y z
N ARG A 1 -7.83 -10.14 1.98
CA ARG A 1 -7.69 -11.62 1.92
C ARG A 1 -6.25 -12.00 2.24
N GLU A 2 -5.32 -11.26 1.66
CA GLU A 2 -3.88 -11.22 1.86
C GLU A 2 -3.50 -11.21 3.34
N VAL A 3 -4.10 -10.34 4.17
CA VAL A 3 -3.85 -10.34 5.63
C VAL A 3 -4.13 -11.71 6.27
N GLU A 4 -5.23 -12.38 5.89
CA GLU A 4 -5.59 -13.69 6.42
C GLU A 4 -4.65 -14.78 5.88
N TYR A 5 -4.22 -14.68 4.63
CA TYR A 5 -3.21 -15.58 4.07
C TYR A 5 -1.89 -15.46 4.84
N MET A 6 -1.43 -14.23 5.06
CA MET A 6 -0.12 -13.98 5.67
C MET A 6 -0.10 -14.31 7.16
N ASN A 7 -1.15 -13.93 7.90
CA ASN A 7 -1.16 -13.97 9.37
C ASN A 7 -2.18 -14.95 9.96
N GLY A 8 -3.14 -15.45 9.18
CA GLY A 8 -4.20 -16.33 9.65
C GLY A 8 -3.68 -17.70 10.10
N SER A 9 -4.42 -18.33 11.01
CA SER A 9 -4.16 -19.71 11.42
C SER A 9 -4.52 -20.69 10.30
N VAL A 10 -3.98 -21.90 10.37
CA VAL A 10 -4.28 -22.97 9.40
C VAL A 10 -5.74 -23.43 9.39
N LEU A 11 -6.56 -22.96 10.35
CA LEU A 11 -8.00 -23.22 10.41
C LEU A 11 -8.82 -22.21 9.61
N THR A 12 -8.21 -21.10 9.21
CA THR A 12 -8.84 -20.08 8.37
C THR A 12 -8.71 -20.45 6.90
N ARG A 13 -9.59 -19.92 6.04
CA ARG A 13 -9.60 -20.31 4.61
C ARG A 13 -8.26 -20.01 3.96
N TYR A 14 -7.72 -18.82 4.20
CA TYR A 14 -6.48 -18.39 3.57
C TYR A 14 -5.23 -18.83 4.33
N GLY A 15 -5.29 -19.05 5.65
CA GLY A 15 -4.18 -19.68 6.38
C GLY A 15 -4.02 -21.17 6.02
N ALA A 16 -5.12 -21.89 5.77
CA ALA A 16 -5.08 -23.26 5.24
C ALA A 16 -4.47 -23.29 3.82
N LEU A 17 -4.82 -22.30 2.98
CA LEU A 17 -4.23 -22.13 1.66
C LEU A 17 -2.72 -21.92 1.76
N ARG A 18 -2.26 -20.99 2.61
CA ARG A 18 -0.83 -20.76 2.89
C ARG A 18 -0.12 -22.05 3.32
N ALA A 19 -0.73 -22.83 4.20
CA ALA A 19 -0.18 -24.11 4.65
C ALA A 19 -0.05 -25.13 3.51
N ARG A 20 -1.07 -25.24 2.65
CA ARG A 20 -1.05 -26.09 1.45
C ARG A 20 0.05 -25.67 0.47
N ASP A 21 0.31 -24.38 0.37
CA ASP A 21 1.34 -23.81 -0.50
C ASP A 21 2.76 -23.97 0.11
N GLY A 22 2.89 -24.70 1.22
CA GLY A 22 4.17 -25.11 1.83
C GLY A 22 4.58 -24.32 3.07
N HIS A 23 3.74 -23.38 3.53
CA HIS A 23 4.07 -22.46 4.62
C HIS A 23 3.05 -22.56 5.77
N PRO A 24 3.12 -23.59 6.63
CA PRO A 24 2.13 -23.81 7.67
C PRO A 24 2.14 -22.73 8.76
N ALA A 25 3.32 -22.21 9.12
CA ALA A 25 3.45 -21.15 10.11
C ALA A 25 3.03 -19.78 9.52
N PRO A 26 2.34 -18.91 10.30
CA PRO A 26 2.13 -17.52 9.92
C PRO A 26 3.43 -16.76 9.69
N TYR A 27 3.40 -15.80 8.78
CA TYR A 27 4.53 -14.89 8.55
C TYR A 27 4.57 -13.73 9.55
N ASP A 28 3.48 -13.50 10.28
CA ASP A 28 3.35 -12.45 11.29
C ASP A 28 3.71 -11.05 10.79
N VAL A 29 3.29 -10.72 9.56
CA VAL A 29 3.56 -9.42 8.94
C VAL A 29 2.88 -8.32 9.77
N LYS A 30 3.69 -7.44 10.37
CA LYS A 30 3.22 -6.38 11.27
C LYS A 30 2.90 -5.08 10.56
N PHE A 31 3.65 -4.71 9.53
CA PHE A 31 3.51 -3.43 8.85
C PHE A 31 2.92 -3.64 7.45
N TRP A 32 1.87 -2.89 7.15
CA TRP A 32 1.19 -2.96 5.86
C TRP A 32 0.97 -1.57 5.31
N ASN A 33 1.43 -1.31 4.08
CA ASN A 33 1.04 -0.12 3.34
C ASN A 33 -0.28 -0.37 2.60
N ILE A 34 -1.18 0.62 2.58
CA ILE A 34 -2.41 0.56 1.79
C ILE A 34 -2.24 1.41 0.54
N GLY A 35 -1.94 0.73 -0.57
CA GLY A 35 -1.64 1.39 -1.85
C GLY A 35 -0.15 1.74 -1.97
N ASN A 36 0.18 2.60 -2.94
CA ASN A 36 1.54 3.11 -3.13
C ASN A 36 1.55 4.64 -3.26
N GLU A 37 1.03 5.19 -4.36
CA GLU A 37 1.11 6.64 -4.65
C GLU A 37 -0.19 7.15 -5.32
N PRO A 38 -1.32 7.19 -4.60
CA PRO A 38 -2.64 7.40 -5.21
C PRO A 38 -2.83 8.79 -5.85
N TYR A 39 -1.92 9.73 -5.60
CA TYR A 39 -1.91 11.08 -6.15
C TYR A 39 -1.12 11.19 -7.47
N GLY A 40 -0.15 10.29 -7.70
CA GLY A 40 0.75 10.29 -8.84
C GLY A 40 0.02 10.09 -10.16
N GLN A 41 0.36 10.90 -11.18
CA GLN A 41 -0.25 10.80 -12.52
C GLN A 41 0.08 9.51 -13.27
N TRP A 42 1.17 8.85 -12.88
CA TRP A 42 1.65 7.56 -13.39
C TRP A 42 0.97 6.36 -12.72
N GLU A 43 0.31 6.56 -11.58
CA GLU A 43 -0.24 5.46 -10.79
C GLU A 43 -1.55 4.94 -11.39
N LEU A 44 -1.62 3.62 -11.57
CA LEU A 44 -2.87 2.97 -11.96
C LEU A 44 -3.91 3.10 -10.85
N GLY A 45 -5.08 3.64 -11.19
CA GLY A 45 -6.11 3.90 -10.20
C GLY A 45 -5.88 5.17 -9.37
N ARG A 46 -5.05 6.10 -9.87
CA ARG A 46 -4.94 7.46 -9.35
C ARG A 46 -6.32 8.01 -8.99
N THR A 47 -6.38 8.65 -7.83
CA THR A 47 -7.60 9.22 -7.29
C THR A 47 -7.36 10.56 -6.63
N ASN A 48 -8.42 11.35 -6.48
CA ASN A 48 -8.34 12.53 -5.62
C ASN A 48 -8.27 12.13 -4.12
N LEU A 49 -7.79 13.07 -3.31
CA LEU A 49 -7.60 12.91 -1.87
C LEU A 49 -8.88 12.47 -1.14
N LYS A 50 -10.04 13.04 -1.50
CA LYS A 50 -11.32 12.73 -0.83
C LYS A 50 -11.67 11.25 -0.99
N TYR A 51 -11.57 10.73 -2.21
CA TYR A 51 -11.90 9.34 -2.49
C TYR A 51 -10.82 8.39 -1.97
N TYR A 52 -9.54 8.78 -2.00
CA TYR A 52 -8.45 8.05 -1.34
C TYR A 52 -8.75 7.84 0.15
N VAL A 53 -9.07 8.90 0.90
CA VAL A 53 -9.35 8.79 2.34
C VAL A 53 -10.52 7.84 2.62
N LEU A 54 -11.60 7.92 1.83
CA LEU A 54 -12.76 7.04 1.99
C LEU A 54 -12.39 5.57 1.77
N LYS A 55 -11.67 5.27 0.68
CA LYS A 55 -11.27 3.90 0.35
C LYS A 55 -10.19 3.36 1.27
N ASN A 56 -9.18 4.16 1.58
CA ASN A 56 -8.12 3.81 2.52
C ASN A 56 -8.70 3.40 3.88
N ASN A 57 -9.67 4.18 4.39
CA ASN A 57 -10.35 3.86 5.65
C ASN A 57 -11.22 2.59 5.55
N GLU A 58 -11.85 2.33 4.40
CA GLU A 58 -12.60 1.10 4.16
C GLU A 58 -11.69 -0.13 4.20
N PHE A 59 -10.54 -0.08 3.50
CA PHE A 59 -9.52 -1.13 3.53
C PHE A 59 -8.94 -1.31 4.93
N ALA A 60 -8.56 -0.22 5.60
CA ALA A 60 -8.02 -0.28 6.95
C ALA A 60 -8.97 -0.96 7.94
N ARG A 61 -10.29 -0.66 7.86
CA ARG A 61 -11.31 -1.35 8.67
C ARG A 61 -11.46 -2.82 8.30
N ALA A 62 -11.38 -3.17 7.02
CA ALA A 62 -11.45 -4.56 6.59
C ALA A 62 -10.22 -5.37 7.04
N MET A 63 -9.02 -4.81 6.91
CA MET A 63 -7.76 -5.44 7.31
C MET A 63 -7.70 -5.66 8.83
N ARG A 64 -8.04 -4.64 9.63
CA ARG A 64 -8.06 -4.77 11.10
C ARG A 64 -9.14 -5.71 11.63
N ARG A 65 -10.21 -5.96 10.87
CA ARG A 65 -11.19 -7.01 11.21
C ARG A 65 -10.62 -8.41 11.08
N VAL A 66 -9.63 -8.60 10.20
CA VAL A 66 -8.93 -9.88 10.02
C VAL A 66 -7.84 -10.03 11.08
N ASP A 67 -7.01 -9.01 11.25
CA ASP A 67 -5.94 -9.00 12.26
C ASP A 67 -5.87 -7.61 12.91
N PRO A 68 -6.35 -7.44 14.15
CA PRO A 68 -6.31 -6.17 14.84
C PRO A 68 -4.90 -5.76 15.32
N SER A 69 -3.91 -6.66 15.25
CA SER A 69 -2.54 -6.41 15.74
C SER A 69 -1.63 -5.71 14.72
N ILE A 70 -2.07 -5.54 13.47
CA ILE A 70 -1.29 -4.92 12.40
C ILE A 70 -1.21 -3.39 12.52
N THR A 71 -0.07 -2.85 12.13
CA THR A 71 0.17 -1.42 11.93
C THR A 71 -0.02 -1.09 10.45
N LEU A 72 -0.89 -0.12 10.18
CA LEU A 72 -1.21 0.31 8.82
C LEU A 72 -0.51 1.63 8.52
N LEU A 73 0.21 1.64 7.40
CA LEU A 73 0.85 2.80 6.80
C LEU A 73 -0.05 3.32 5.67
N ALA A 74 -0.14 4.64 5.57
CA ALA A 74 -0.89 5.31 4.53
C ALA A 74 0.10 6.03 3.60
N SER A 75 -0.17 5.97 2.31
CA SER A 75 0.53 6.78 1.31
C SER A 75 0.23 8.27 1.49
N GLY A 76 1.26 9.08 1.31
CA GLY A 76 1.19 10.53 1.33
C GLY A 76 2.17 11.11 0.33
N ASP A 77 1.82 12.28 -0.20
CA ASP A 77 2.63 13.03 -1.17
C ASP A 77 3.64 13.89 -0.42
N MET A 78 4.88 13.95 -0.92
CA MET A 78 5.88 14.91 -0.44
C MET A 78 5.82 16.21 -1.27
N PRO A 79 6.04 17.39 -0.67
CA PRO A 79 6.05 18.66 -1.41
C PRO A 79 7.04 18.70 -2.59
N ASP A 80 8.07 17.85 -2.54
CA ASP A 80 9.16 17.72 -3.49
C ASP A 80 9.16 16.37 -4.24
N GLU A 81 8.03 15.66 -4.32
CA GLU A 81 7.93 14.50 -5.22
C GLU A 81 8.13 14.92 -6.67
N MET A 82 9.31 14.60 -7.19
CA MET A 82 9.72 15.00 -8.51
C MET A 82 9.93 13.75 -9.37
N ILE A 83 8.98 13.48 -10.26
CA ILE A 83 9.23 12.58 -11.38
C ILE A 83 9.81 13.38 -12.53
N ILE A 84 10.96 12.91 -13.04
CA ILE A 84 11.75 13.55 -14.10
C ILE A 84 10.86 13.91 -15.29
N GLU A 85 10.06 12.94 -15.77
CA GLU A 85 9.25 13.13 -16.98
C GLU A 85 7.91 13.83 -16.74
N GLY A 86 7.45 13.92 -15.49
CA GLY A 86 6.11 14.40 -15.16
C GLY A 86 6.12 15.76 -14.49
N VAL A 87 6.36 15.74 -13.17
CA VAL A 87 6.27 16.93 -12.32
C VAL A 87 7.42 17.89 -12.62
N ALA A 88 8.64 17.38 -12.74
CA ALA A 88 9.81 18.22 -13.01
C ALA A 88 9.74 18.89 -14.39
N HIS A 89 9.35 18.14 -15.43
CA HIS A 89 9.14 18.70 -16.76
C HIS A 89 8.04 19.77 -16.77
N SER A 90 6.91 19.53 -16.10
CA SER A 90 5.82 20.52 -16.00
C SER A 90 6.22 21.80 -15.26
N LEU A 91 7.16 21.69 -14.30
CA LEU A 91 7.70 22.80 -13.51
C LEU A 91 9.00 23.38 -14.11
N HIS A 92 9.43 22.92 -15.29
CA HIS A 92 10.68 23.32 -15.96
C HIS A 92 11.94 23.15 -15.09
N ILE A 93 11.93 22.15 -14.20
CA ILE A 93 13.06 21.81 -13.34
C ILE A 93 13.97 20.84 -14.11
N LYS A 94 15.26 21.19 -14.21
CA LYS A 94 16.28 20.35 -14.86
C LYS A 94 16.37 18.98 -14.18
N ASP A 95 16.41 17.93 -14.98
CA ASP A 95 16.53 16.52 -14.56
C ASP A 95 17.67 16.30 -13.55
N SER A 96 18.78 17.02 -13.70
CA SER A 96 19.93 16.96 -12.79
C SER A 96 19.66 17.46 -11.37
N ARG A 97 18.45 17.97 -11.08
CA ARG A 97 18.01 18.49 -9.78
C ARG A 97 16.78 17.75 -9.24
N VAL A 98 16.41 16.62 -9.86
CA VAL A 98 15.27 15.81 -9.48
C VAL A 98 15.72 14.70 -8.54
N GLY A 99 15.12 14.64 -7.35
CA GLY A 99 15.23 13.48 -6.46
C GLY A 99 14.20 12.44 -6.89
N ILE A 100 14.64 11.22 -7.21
CA ILE A 100 13.74 10.10 -7.48
C ILE A 100 13.31 9.56 -6.12
N CYS A 101 12.03 9.71 -5.76
CA CYS A 101 11.50 9.02 -4.61
C CYS A 101 11.28 7.55 -4.99
N SER A 102 11.78 6.64 -4.16
CA SER A 102 11.56 5.19 -4.22
C SER A 102 10.60 4.77 -3.12
#